data_AF-A0A2V7BTC4-F1
#
_entry.id   AF-A0A2V7BTC4-F1
#
_cell.length_a   1.000
_cell.length_b   1.000
_cell.length_c   1.000
_cell.angle_alpha   90.00
_cell.angle_beta   90.00
_cell.angle_gamma   90.00
#
_symmetry.space_group_name_H-M   'P 1'
#
loop_
_entity.id
_entity.type
_entity.pdbx_description
1 polymer ?
#
loop_
_entity_poly.entity_id
_entity_poly.type
_entity_poly.pdbx_seq_one_letter_code
_entity_poly.pdbx_strand_id
1 'polypeptide(L)'
;MVAAPTAEGLVKVAVGRSRPMGEGFAFPSGHVTAAAAYFGALFYLAGALSPSGLRVAVRVGAMVMIVLVALARIVLRAHWPSDTLAGAALGLALASAAALAASAQVRAVEG
;
A
#
# COMPACT_ATOMS: atom_id res chain seq x y z
N MET A 1 -0.23 -5.91 -12.16
CA MET A 1 -1.29 -5.81 -11.11
C MET A 1 -1.82 -7.16 -10.60
N VAL A 2 -1.23 -8.30 -10.96
CA VAL A 2 -1.67 -9.64 -10.47
C VAL A 2 -0.85 -10.12 -9.25
N ALA A 3 0.41 -9.68 -9.13
CA ALA A 3 1.32 -10.13 -8.06
C ALA A 3 0.87 -9.74 -6.64
N ALA A 4 0.23 -8.58 -6.50
CA ALA A 4 -0.23 -8.07 -5.21
C ALA A 4 -1.36 -8.93 -4.60
N PRO A 5 -2.47 -9.23 -5.33
CA PRO A 5 -3.52 -10.09 -4.78
C PRO A 5 -3.07 -11.54 -4.54
N THR A 6 -2.14 -12.09 -5.33
CA THR A 6 -1.63 -13.46 -5.13
C THR A 6 -0.74 -13.59 -3.90
N ALA A 7 0.14 -12.61 -3.65
CA ALA A 7 0.98 -12.59 -2.45
C ALA A 7 0.14 -12.40 -1.18
N GLU A 8 -0.90 -11.57 -1.25
CA GLU A 8 -1.84 -11.35 -0.15
C GLU A 8 -2.62 -12.64 0.20
N GLY A 9 -3.03 -13.41 -0.81
CA GLY A 9 -3.74 -14.68 -0.62
C GLY A 9 -2.90 -15.74 0.11
N LEU A 10 -1.61 -15.87 -0.24
CA LEU A 10 -0.71 -16.86 0.37
C LEU A 10 -0.42 -16.54 1.85
N VAL A 11 -0.21 -15.25 2.17
CA VAL A 11 0.03 -14.83 3.56
C VAL A 11 -1.22 -15.03 4.43
N LYS A 12 -2.42 -14.79 3.88
CA LYS A 12 -3.67 -15.03 4.59
C LYS A 12 -3.83 -16.48 5.04
N VAL A 13 -3.58 -17.42 4.14
CA VAL A 13 -3.69 -18.85 4.42
C VAL A 13 -2.65 -19.30 5.46
N ALA A 14 -1.45 -18.73 5.42
CA ALA A 14 -0.36 -19.10 6.33
C ALA A 14 -0.55 -18.57 7.77
N VAL A 15 -1.19 -17.41 7.97
CA VAL A 15 -1.23 -16.74 9.28
C VAL A 15 -2.47 -17.09 10.10
N GLY A 16 -3.59 -17.51 9.48
CA GLY A 16 -4.72 -18.10 10.22
C GLY A 16 -5.45 -17.18 11.22
N ARG A 17 -5.15 -15.88 11.24
CA ARG A 17 -5.67 -14.99 12.29
C ARG A 17 -7.12 -14.59 12.03
N SER A 18 -8.00 -14.93 12.97
CA SER A 18 -9.42 -14.58 12.97
C SER A 18 -9.64 -13.07 13.14
N ARG A 19 -10.63 -12.51 12.44
CA ARG A 19 -11.02 -11.10 12.58
C ARG A 19 -11.71 -10.84 13.92
N PRO A 20 -11.76 -9.57 14.38
CA PRO A 20 -12.42 -9.23 15.66
C PRO A 20 -13.92 -9.54 15.75
N MET A 21 -14.64 -9.63 14.62
CA MET A 21 -16.11 -9.80 14.56
C MET A 21 -16.58 -10.83 13.49
N GLY A 22 -15.85 -11.94 13.26
CA GLY A 22 -16.32 -13.04 12.39
C GLY A 22 -15.28 -13.68 11.46
N GLU A 23 -15.75 -14.56 10.57
CA GLU A 23 -14.92 -15.47 9.74
C GLU A 23 -14.12 -14.78 8.61
N GLY A 24 -12.95 -15.36 8.32
CA GLY A 24 -12.02 -14.94 7.27
C GLY A 24 -10.68 -14.40 7.81
N PHE A 25 -9.61 -14.56 7.03
CA PHE A 25 -8.26 -14.18 7.43
C PHE A 25 -8.11 -12.65 7.57
N ALA A 26 -7.66 -12.19 8.74
CA ALA A 26 -7.52 -10.79 9.12
C ALA A 26 -6.24 -10.13 8.56
N PHE A 27 -5.24 -10.94 8.21
CA PHE A 27 -3.87 -10.48 7.96
C PHE A 27 -3.38 -10.78 6.54
N PRO A 28 -2.79 -9.80 5.83
CA PRO A 28 -2.84 -8.36 6.08
C PRO A 28 -4.19 -7.76 5.66
N SER A 29 -4.46 -6.51 6.03
CA SER A 29 -5.63 -5.79 5.53
C SER A 29 -5.47 -5.46 4.05
N GLY A 30 -6.22 -6.12 3.17
CA GLY A 30 -6.19 -5.85 1.72
C GLY A 30 -6.55 -4.41 1.34
N HIS A 31 -7.49 -3.79 2.07
CA HIS A 31 -7.84 -2.39 1.85
C HIS A 31 -6.66 -1.44 2.13
N VAL A 32 -5.94 -1.68 3.22
CA VAL A 32 -4.76 -0.87 3.56
C VAL A 32 -3.59 -1.19 2.63
N THR A 33 -3.43 -2.45 2.22
CA THR A 33 -2.42 -2.87 1.24
C THR A 33 -2.64 -2.21 -0.11
N ALA A 34 -3.87 -2.22 -0.62
CA ALA A 34 -4.21 -1.59 -1.89
C ALA A 34 -4.07 -0.07 -1.83
N ALA A 35 -4.51 0.57 -0.73
CA ALA A 35 -4.33 2.00 -0.52
C ALA A 35 -2.84 2.37 -0.47
N ALA A 36 -2.03 1.64 0.30
CA ALA A 36 -0.59 1.88 0.40
C ALA A 36 0.15 1.66 -0.93
N ALA A 37 -0.23 0.65 -1.71
CA ALA A 37 0.35 0.44 -3.03
C ALA A 37 0.00 1.57 -4.01
N TYR A 38 -1.28 1.97 -4.07
CA TYR A 38 -1.74 3.01 -4.99
C TYR A 38 -1.21 4.40 -4.62
N PHE A 39 -1.43 4.83 -3.37
CA PHE A 39 -0.98 6.14 -2.91
C PHE A 39 0.55 6.20 -2.76
N GLY A 40 1.21 5.08 -2.45
CA GLY A 40 2.67 4.96 -2.52
C GLY A 40 3.20 5.20 -3.93
N ALA A 41 2.56 4.62 -4.96
CA ALA A 41 2.94 4.89 -6.34
C ALA A 41 2.76 6.37 -6.71
N LEU A 42 1.65 7.00 -6.31
CA LEU A 42 1.44 8.44 -6.50
C LEU A 42 2.52 9.29 -5.80
N PHE A 43 2.93 8.89 -4.59
CA PHE A 43 4.00 9.56 -3.85
C PHE A 43 5.33 9.53 -4.63
N TYR A 44 5.66 8.40 -5.25
CA TYR A 44 6.84 8.26 -6.11
C TYR A 44 6.72 9.08 -7.40
N LEU A 45 5.60 8.95 -8.12
CA LEU A 45 5.34 9.67 -9.37
C LEU A 45 5.31 11.20 -9.18
N ALA A 46 4.92 11.68 -7.99
CA ALA A 46 4.96 13.10 -7.65
C ALA A 46 6.35 13.72 -7.82
N GLY A 47 7.43 12.92 -7.81
CA GLY A 47 8.78 13.39 -8.09
C GLY A 47 8.92 14.11 -9.45
N ALA A 48 8.12 13.73 -10.45
CA ALA A 48 8.11 14.35 -11.77
C ALA A 48 7.27 15.65 -11.84
N LEU A 49 6.53 15.99 -10.78
CA LEU A 49 5.65 17.16 -10.81
C LEU A 49 6.44 18.46 -10.59
N SER A 50 6.09 19.45 -11.40
CA SER A 50 6.44 20.86 -11.25
C SER A 50 5.14 21.67 -11.27
N PRO A 51 4.93 22.64 -10.36
CA PRO A 51 5.87 23.20 -9.39
C PRO A 51 6.04 22.36 -8.10
N SER A 52 7.05 22.70 -7.29
CA SER A 52 7.37 22.00 -6.03
C SER A 52 6.21 21.96 -5.03
N GLY A 53 5.36 22.99 -5.00
CA GLY A 53 4.16 23.02 -4.16
C GLY A 53 3.18 21.89 -4.49
N LEU A 54 2.94 21.62 -5.77
CA LEU A 54 2.06 20.53 -6.21
C LEU A 54 2.64 19.16 -5.83
N ARG A 55 3.96 18.98 -5.99
CA ARG A 55 4.67 17.78 -5.55
C ARG A 55 4.48 17.50 -4.06
N VAL A 56 4.66 18.52 -3.22
CA VAL A 56 4.48 18.39 -1.77
C VAL A 56 3.02 18.07 -1.44
N ALA A 57 2.07 18.78 -2.06
CA ALA A 57 0.64 18.56 -1.85
C ALA A 57 0.23 17.11 -2.18
N VAL A 58 0.67 16.58 -3.32
CA VAL A 58 0.35 15.19 -3.72
C VAL A 58 0.98 14.17 -2.75
N ARG A 59 2.23 14.39 -2.33
CA ARG A 59 2.90 13.50 -1.37
C ARG A 59 2.21 13.47 -0.01
N VAL A 60 1.85 14.65 0.51
CA VAL A 60 1.14 14.77 1.79
C VAL A 60 -0.24 14.14 1.67
N GLY A 61 -0.99 14.45 0.59
CA GLY A 61 -2.31 13.87 0.34
C GLY A 61 -2.28 12.34 0.28
N ALA A 62 -1.29 11.77 -0.42
CA ALA A 62 -1.10 10.31 -0.49
C ALA A 62 -0.91 9.68 0.90
N MET A 63 -0.05 10.28 1.75
CA MET A 63 0.18 9.78 3.11
C MET A 63 -1.07 9.90 3.98
N VAL A 64 -1.77 11.03 3.90
CA VAL A 64 -3.03 11.25 4.63
C VAL A 64 -4.07 10.18 4.25
N MET A 65 -4.21 9.88 2.96
CA MET A 65 -5.17 8.86 2.51
C MET A 65 -4.84 7.46 3.03
N ILE A 66 -3.57 7.07 3.08
CA ILE A 66 -3.15 5.77 3.65
C ILE A 66 -3.55 5.69 5.13
N VAL A 67 -3.30 6.76 5.89
CA VAL A 67 -3.64 6.84 7.32
C VAL A 67 -5.16 6.81 7.52
N LEU A 68 -5.93 7.58 6.75
CA LEU A 68 -7.39 7.59 6.85
C LEU A 68 -7.99 6.22 6.55
N VAL A 69 -7.50 5.50 5.54
CA VAL A 69 -7.94 4.13 5.25
C VAL A 69 -7.59 3.20 6.41
N ALA A 70 -6.37 3.26 6.94
CA ALA A 70 -5.98 2.43 8.09
C ALA A 70 -6.87 2.68 9.31
N LEU A 71 -7.11 3.96 9.65
CA LEU A 71 -7.99 4.35 10.75
C LEU A 71 -9.43 3.87 10.54
N ALA A 72 -9.98 4.01 9.33
CA ALA A 72 -11.32 3.52 9.02
C ALA A 72 -11.44 2.00 9.26
N ARG A 73 -10.41 1.21 8.93
CA ARG A 73 -10.41 -0.24 9.16
C ARG A 73 -10.31 -0.61 10.65
N ILE A 74 -9.66 0.22 11.47
CA ILE A 74 -9.58 0.05 12.92
C ILE A 74 -10.91 0.45 13.58
N VAL A 75 -11.46 1.63 13.23
CA VAL A 75 -12.71 2.18 13.80
C VAL A 75 -13.91 1.28 13.51
N LEU A 76 -13.99 0.74 12.29
CA LEU A 76 -15.01 -0.26 11.92
C LEU A 76 -14.79 -1.62 12.60
N ARG A 77 -13.76 -1.76 13.45
CA ARG A 77 -13.35 -3.00 14.13
C ARG A 77 -13.15 -4.18 13.17
N ALA A 78 -12.82 -3.87 11.91
CA ALA A 78 -12.63 -4.86 10.86
C ALA A 78 -11.25 -5.53 10.94
N HIS A 79 -10.25 -4.80 11.47
CA HIS A 79 -8.86 -5.23 11.56
C HIS A 79 -8.22 -4.72 12.84
N TRP A 80 -7.24 -5.48 13.36
CA TRP A 80 -6.37 -5.00 14.43
C TRP A 80 -5.42 -3.93 13.89
N PRO A 81 -4.92 -3.00 14.73
CA PRO A 81 -3.92 -2.03 14.31
C PRO A 81 -2.68 -2.67 13.66
N SER A 82 -2.24 -3.82 14.19
CA SER A 82 -1.14 -4.60 13.61
C SER A 82 -1.42 -5.10 12.19
N ASP A 83 -2.66 -5.49 11.87
CA ASP A 83 -3.05 -5.94 10.53
C ASP A 83 -3.01 -4.77 9.51
N THR A 84 -3.33 -3.55 9.98
CA THR A 84 -3.23 -2.34 9.15
C THR A 84 -1.78 -1.91 8.93
N LEU A 85 -0.91 -2.02 9.94
CA LEU A 85 0.52 -1.73 9.80
C LEU A 85 1.20 -2.70 8.83
N ALA A 86 0.89 -3.99 8.93
CA ALA A 86 1.41 -4.99 7.99
C ALA A 86 0.91 -4.76 6.56
N GLY A 87 -0.36 -4.40 6.38
CA GLY A 87 -0.90 -4.03 5.07
C GLY A 87 -0.21 -2.79 4.49
N ALA A 88 0.02 -1.76 5.30
CA ALA A 88 0.73 -0.57 4.88
C ALA A 88 2.18 -0.88 4.46
N ALA A 89 2.90 -1.66 5.27
CA ALA A 89 4.27 -2.08 4.97
C ALA A 89 4.35 -2.87 3.66
N LEU A 90 3.45 -3.84 3.45
CA LEU A 90 3.41 -4.64 2.23
C LEU A 90 3.09 -3.78 1.00
N GLY A 91 2.07 -2.91 1.08
CA GLY A 91 1.70 -2.04 -0.03
C GLY A 91 2.80 -1.05 -0.41
N LEU A 92 3.48 -0.45 0.59
CA LEU A 92 4.62 0.43 0.35
C LEU A 92 5.81 -0.32 -0.24
N ALA A 93 6.13 -1.52 0.24
CA ALA A 93 7.20 -2.33 -0.33
C ALA A 93 6.96 -2.64 -1.82
N LEU A 94 5.72 -2.98 -2.18
CA LEU A 94 5.33 -3.20 -3.57
C LEU A 94 5.44 -1.93 -4.42
N ALA A 95 5.01 -0.78 -3.89
CA ALA A 95 5.14 0.51 -4.57
C ALA A 95 6.62 0.87 -4.81
N SER A 96 7.48 0.68 -3.81
CA SER A 96 8.92 0.91 -3.93
C SER A 96 9.57 0.00 -4.97
N ALA A 97 9.25 -1.30 -4.95
CA ALA A 97 9.75 -2.26 -5.93
C ALA A 97 9.33 -1.89 -7.36
N ALA A 98 8.06 -1.48 -7.55
CA ALA A 98 7.56 -1.03 -8.84
C ALA A 98 8.27 0.26 -9.32
N ALA A 99 8.52 1.21 -8.42
CA ALA A 99 9.24 2.43 -8.75
C ALA A 99 10.70 2.14 -9.16
N LEU A 100 11.38 1.24 -8.46
CA LEU A 100 12.73 0.80 -8.79
C LEU A 100 12.77 0.10 -10.16
N ALA A 101 11.85 -0.83 -10.41
CA ALA A 101 11.75 -1.51 -11.70
C ALA A 101 11.50 -0.52 -12.85
N ALA A 102 10.59 0.43 -12.67
CA ALA A 102 10.33 1.48 -13.66
C ALA A 102 11.58 2.34 -13.92
N SER A 103 12.32 2.70 -12.88
CA SER A 103 13.57 3.47 -13.04
C SER A 103 14.69 2.67 -13.72
N ALA A 104 14.73 1.35 -13.54
CA ALA A 104 15.68 0.48 -14.22
C ALA A 104 15.32 0.32 -15.70
N GLN A 105 14.03 0.25 -16.05
CA GLN A 105 13.57 0.17 -17.44
C GLN A 105 13.92 1.45 -18.22
N VAL A 106 13.73 2.64 -17.63
CA VAL A 106 14.10 3.90 -18.28
C VAL A 106 15.60 3.93 -18.60
N ARG A 107 16.46 3.54 -17.65
CA ARG A 107 17.92 3.48 -17.85
C ARG A 107 18.35 2.49 -18.95
N ALA A 108 17.60 1.41 -19.15
CA ALA A 108 17.90 0.41 -20.18
C ALA A 108 17.46 0.83 -21.59
N VAL A 109 16.57 1.82 -21.71
CA VAL A 109 16.13 2.38 -23.01
C VAL A 109 17.03 3.53 -23.46
N GLU A 110 17.70 4.22 -22.51
CA GLU A 110 18.56 5.38 -22.79
C GLU A 110 20.04 5.04 -23.03
N GLY A 111 20.48 3.79 -22.84
CA GLY A 111 21.87 3.33 -23.04
C GLY A 111 22.02 2.41 -24.23
#